data_AF-A0A0U3G733-F1
#
_entry.id   AF-A0A0U3G733-F1
#
_cell.length_a   1.000
_cell.length_b   1.000
_cell.length_c   1.000
_cell.angle_alpha   90.00
_cell.angle_beta   90.00
_cell.angle_gamma   90.00
#
_symmetry.space_group_name_H-M   'P 1'
#
loop_
_entity.id
_entity.type
_entity.pdbx_description
1 polymer ?
#
loop_
_entity_poly.entity_id
_entity_poly.type
_entity_poly.pdbx_seq_one_letter_code
_entity_poly.pdbx_strand_id
1 'polypeptide(L)' 'MASLVQGGLGLLLLLGAGVCVAVAGGCRGADVWVWDWAETMRGPYGRRWRSLTTMRVTFGVLSVFLLAGALHYLIR' A
#
# COMPACT_ATOMS: atom_id res chain seq x y z
N MET A 1 -4.24 21.42 16.69
CA MET A 1 -4.94 20.80 15.53
C MET A 1 -3.97 20.27 14.48
N ALA A 2 -2.96 21.04 14.04
CA ALA A 2 -1.98 20.59 13.03
C ALA A 2 -1.22 19.30 13.40
N SER A 3 -0.74 19.17 14.64
CA SER A 3 -0.01 17.97 15.12
C SER A 3 -0.85 16.69 15.15
N LEU A 4 -2.15 16.81 15.40
CA LEU A 4 -3.10 15.68 15.41
C LEU A 4 -3.39 15.18 13.99
N VAL A 5 -3.42 16.10 13.03
CA VAL A 5 -3.57 15.78 11.60
C VAL A 5 -2.29 15.16 11.04
N GLN A 6 -1.12 15.67 11.41
CA GLN A 6 0.19 15.09 11.03
C GLN A 6 0.34 13.66 11.58
N GLY A 7 0.03 13.45 12.87
CA GLY A 7 0.07 12.12 13.47
C GLY A 7 -0.93 11.15 12.81
N GLY A 8 -2.14 11.61 12.49
CA GLY A 8 -3.14 10.81 11.79
C GLY A 8 -2.71 10.41 10.37
N LEU A 9 -2.14 11.34 9.61
CA LEU A 9 -1.58 11.07 8.27
C LEU A 9 -0.40 10.12 8.33
N GLY A 10 0.52 10.31 9.28
CA GLY A 10 1.66 9.41 9.49
C GLY A 10 1.23 7.99 9.82
N LEU A 11 0.21 7.83 10.68
CA LEU A 11 -0.36 6.52 11.03
C LEU A 11 -1.02 5.85 9.82
N LEU A 12 -1.81 6.59 9.04
CA LEU A 12 -2.44 6.06 7.82
C LEU A 12 -1.41 5.58 6.81
N LEU A 13 -0.33 6.34 6.62
CA LEU A 13 0.78 5.97 5.73
C LEU A 13 1.52 4.72 6.23
N LEU A 14 1.73 4.57 7.55
CA LEU A 14 2.31 3.37 8.16
C LEU A 14 1.44 2.13 7.94
N LEU A 15 0.13 2.24 8.18
CA LEU A 15 -0.81 1.15 7.96
C LEU A 15 -0.82 0.73 6.48
N GLY A 16 -0.84 1.70 5.57
CA GLY A 16 -0.73 1.46 4.13
C GLY A 16 0.59 0.76 3.77
N ALA A 17 1.71 1.25 4.30
CA ALA A 17 3.03 0.63 4.07
C ALA A 17 3.06 -0.82 4.56
N GLY A 18 2.49 -1.11 5.73
CA GLY A 18 2.41 -2.46 6.31
C GLY A 18 1.62 -3.44 5.44
N VAL A 19 0.46 -3.03 4.94
CA VAL A 19 -0.34 -3.84 3.99
C VAL A 19 0.47 -4.11 2.72
N CYS A 20 1.19 -3.10 2.21
CA CYS A 20 2.03 -3.26 1.03
C CYS A 20 3.23 -4.20 1.26
N VAL A 21 3.85 -4.15 2.45
CA VAL A 21 4.91 -5.11 2.84
C VAL A 21 4.35 -6.52 2.92
N ALA A 22 3.16 -6.72 3.49
CA ALA A 22 2.56 -8.05 3.58
C ALA A 22 2.32 -8.68 2.21
N VAL A 23 1.86 -7.89 1.24
CA VAL A 23 1.73 -8.32 -0.17
C VAL A 23 3.11 -8.61 -0.76
N ALA A 24 4.07 -7.70 -0.63
CA ALA A 24 5.42 -7.88 -1.17
C ALA A 24 6.15 -9.12 -0.59
N GLY A 25 5.93 -9.40 0.71
CA GLY A 25 6.43 -10.57 1.43
C GLY A 25 5.73 -11.88 1.08
N GLY A 26 4.69 -11.85 0.23
CA GLY A 26 3.99 -13.04 -0.22
C GLY A 26 3.04 -13.64 0.82
N CYS A 27 2.49 -12.82 1.72
CA CYS A 27 1.42 -13.26 2.61
C CYS A 27 0.19 -13.63 1.76
N ARG A 28 -0.04 -14.94 1.60
CA ARG A 28 -1.06 -15.50 0.69
C ARG A 28 -2.46 -14.89 0.86
N GLY A 29 -2.85 -14.60 2.10
CA GLY A 29 -4.14 -13.95 2.38
C GLY A 29 -4.21 -12.49 1.90
N ALA A 30 -3.12 -11.74 2.05
CA ALA A 30 -3.03 -10.35 1.58
C ALA A 30 -2.95 -10.29 0.04
N ASP A 31 -2.19 -11.21 -0.58
CA ASP A 31 -2.10 -11.31 -2.04
C ASP A 31 -3.48 -11.52 -2.69
N VAL A 32 -4.27 -12.48 -2.19
CA VAL A 32 -5.60 -12.79 -2.72
C VAL A 32 -6.57 -11.64 -2.47
N TRP A 33 -6.55 -11.06 -1.27
CA TRP A 33 -7.43 -9.94 -0.94
C TRP A 33 -7.15 -8.71 -1.82
N VAL A 34 -5.88 -8.34 -2.02
CA VAL A 34 -5.52 -7.20 -2.87
C VAL A 34 -5.81 -7.50 -4.34
N TRP A 35 -5.62 -8.75 -4.78
CA TRP A 35 -5.97 -9.16 -6.14
C TRP A 35 -7.47 -9.02 -6.40
N ASP A 36 -8.30 -9.52 -5.48
CA ASP A 36 -9.77 -9.44 -5.55
C ASP A 36 -10.28 -8.00 -5.45
N TRP A 37 -9.71 -7.21 -4.55
CA TRP A 37 -9.98 -5.78 -4.43
C TRP A 37 -9.63 -5.03 -5.73
N ALA A 38 -8.49 -5.33 -6.34
CA ALA A 38 -8.07 -4.69 -7.59
C ALA A 38 -8.96 -5.07 -8.78
N GLU A 39 -9.50 -6.29 -8.81
CA GLU A 39 -10.51 -6.68 -9.80
C GLU A 39 -11.87 -5.99 -9.54
N THR A 40 -12.25 -5.80 -8.27
CA THR A 40 -13.51 -5.14 -7.89
C THR A 40 -13.49 -3.63 -8.14
N MET A 41 -12.38 -2.96 -7.84
CA MET A 41 -12.17 -1.52 -8.07
C MET A 41 -11.88 -1.17 -9.53
N ARG A 42 -11.95 -2.17 -10.42
CA ARG A 42 -11.58 -2.02 -11.81
C ARG A 42 -12.67 -1.23 -12.56
N GLY A 43 -12.39 0.04 -12.82
CA GLY A 43 -13.10 0.83 -13.81
C GLY A 43 -12.86 0.30 -15.25
N PRO A 44 -13.61 0.80 -16.25
CA PRO A 44 -13.56 0.30 -17.64
C PRO A 44 -12.17 0.32 -18.31
N TYR A 45 -11.22 1.09 -17.76
CA TYR A 45 -9.87 1.24 -18.27
C TYR A 45 -8.78 0.60 -17.40
N GLY A 46 -9.14 -0.08 -16.30
CA GLY A 46 -8.15 -0.75 -15.45
C GLY A 46 -7.49 -1.92 -16.18
N ARG A 47 -6.15 -1.92 -16.28
CA ARG A 47 -5.41 -3.10 -16.74
C ARG A 47 -5.36 -4.13 -15.63
N ARG A 48 -5.61 -5.39 -15.99
CA ARG A 48 -5.38 -6.53 -15.10
C ARG A 48 -3.91 -6.57 -14.68
N TRP A 49 -3.67 -6.98 -13.44
CA TRP A 49 -2.33 -7.40 -13.02
C TRP A 49 -1.86 -8.52 -13.95
N ARG A 50 -0.76 -8.29 -14.67
CA ARG A 50 -0.20 -9.28 -15.60
C ARG A 50 0.37 -10.51 -14.88
N SER A 51 0.84 -10.33 -13.65
CA SER A 51 1.34 -11.41 -12.81
C SER A 51 1.31 -11.02 -11.32
N LEU A 52 1.23 -12.02 -10.45
CA LEU A 52 1.41 -11.87 -9.01
C LEU A 52 2.78 -11.25 -8.68
N THR A 53 3.83 -11.61 -9.41
CA THR A 53 5.17 -11.04 -9.21
C THR A 53 5.19 -9.54 -9.49
N THR A 54 4.59 -9.10 -10.60
CA THR A 54 4.50 -7.66 -10.94
C THR A 54 3.74 -6.90 -9.86
N MET A 55 2.64 -7.46 -9.37
CA MET A 55 1.87 -6.88 -8.28
C MET A 55 2.73 -6.74 -7.02
N ARG A 56 3.41 -7.81 -6.58
CA ARG A 56 4.28 -7.78 -5.39
C ARG A 56 5.41 -6.75 -5.51
N VAL A 57 6.02 -6.61 -6.68
CA VAL A 57 7.06 -5.61 -6.93
C VAL A 57 6.46 -4.20 -6.84
N THR A 58 5.33 -3.94 -7.49
CA THR A 58 4.67 -2.63 -7.43
C THR A 58 4.27 -2.25 -6.00
N PHE A 59 3.71 -3.20 -5.24
CA PHE A 59 3.37 -2.99 -3.83
C PHE A 59 4.62 -2.82 -2.95
N GLY A 60 5.70 -3.55 -3.22
CA GLY A 60 6.98 -3.35 -2.53
C GLY A 60 7.54 -1.95 -2.74
N VAL A 61 7.56 -1.46 -3.99
CA VAL A 61 7.99 -0.10 -4.32
C VAL A 61 7.08 0.94 -3.66
N LEU A 62 5.76 0.75 -3.73
CA LEU A 62 4.78 1.64 -3.09
C LEU A 62 4.99 1.72 -1.57
N SER A 63 5.29 0.57 -0.94
CA SER A 63 5.56 0.49 0.50
C SER A 63 6.72 1.40 0.92
N VAL A 64 7.81 1.43 0.14
CA VAL A 64 8.97 2.29 0.43
C VAL A 64 8.58 3.77 0.41
N PHE A 65 7.80 4.19 -0.58
CA PHE A 65 7.33 5.57 -0.67
C PHE A 65 6.38 5.94 0.47
N LEU A 66 5.47 5.02 0.84
CA LEU A 66 4.57 5.22 1.97
C LEU A 66 5.32 5.32 3.29
N LEU A 67 6.36 4.48 3.49
CA LEU A 67 7.19 4.50 4.68
C LEU A 67 7.99 5.82 4.78
N ALA A 68 8.57 6.27 3.68
CA ALA A 68 9.28 7.56 3.61
C ALA A 68 8.34 8.74 3.89
N GLY A 69 7.13 8.71 3.34
CA GLY A 69 6.08 9.69 3.63
C GLY A 69 5.69 9.67 5.11
N ALA A 70 5.41 8.50 5.68
CA ALA A 70 5.05 8.36 7.08
C ALA A 70 6.13 8.94 7.99
N LEU A 71 7.40 8.62 7.70
CA LEU A 71 8.54 9.13 8.44
C LEU A 71 8.61 10.66 8.37
N HIS A 72 8.42 11.24 7.18
CA HIS A 72 8.39 12.69 7.01
C HIS A 72 7.26 13.35 7.80
N TYR A 73 6.06 12.77 7.85
CA TYR A 73 4.90 13.30 8.59
C TYR A 73 4.97 13.08 10.11
N LEU A 74 5.74 12.09 10.58
CA LEU A 74 5.92 11.79 12.00
C LEU A 74 7.07 12.57 12.64
N ILE A 75 8.13 12.83 11.88
CA ILE A 75 9.30 13.57 12.37
C ILE A 75 9.08 15.09 12.29
N ARG A 76 8.33 15.54 11.29
CA ARG A 76 8.00 16.95 11.08
C ARG A 76 6.69 17.30 11.77
#